data_AF-D6VPM8-F1
#
_entry.id   AF-D6VPM8-F1
#
_cell.length_a   1.000
_cell.length_b   1.000
_cell.length_c   1.000
_cell.angle_alpha   90.00
_cell.angle_beta   90.00
_cell.angle_gamma   90.00
#
_symmetry.space_group_name_H-M   'P 1'
#
loop_
_entity.id
_entity.type
_entity.pdbx_description
1 polymer ?
#
loop_
_entity_poly.entity_id
_entity_poly.type
_entity_poly.pdbx_seq_one_letter_code
_entity_poly.pdbx_strand_id
1 'polypeptide(L)'
;MINFLLFVLTILATLTNIWFSGVLSPAMVIRICLGGSMVVLQIWSFSRPISNETFRTKLLLEVITHRPSIAGKEWKTITYNMNQYLFKAGLWKTPYHFFCEHQCYEFFKDLIKGKYPDVQWDTANTQPFISVPENQAATQNSDVEPTVKWCLFKAAEIQAHAVREYWQSQYPDVGIPAI
;
A
#
# COMPACT_ATOMS: atom_id res chain seq x y z
N MET A 1 -20.80 5.95 6.89
CA MET A 1 -22.04 5.17 7.10
C MET A 1 -23.24 6.08 7.40
N ILE A 2 -23.19 6.95 8.42
CA ILE A 2 -24.30 7.88 8.76
C ILE A 2 -24.76 8.70 7.53
N ASN A 3 -23.84 9.31 6.78
CA ASN A 3 -24.21 10.11 5.61
C ASN A 3 -24.84 9.28 4.47
N PHE A 4 -24.43 8.02 4.31
CA PHE A 4 -25.06 7.12 3.35
C PHE A 4 -26.47 6.76 3.79
N LEU A 5 -26.68 6.48 5.09
CA LEU A 5 -28.01 6.25 5.64
C LEU A 5 -28.90 7.49 5.49
N LEU A 6 -28.38 8.69 5.77
CA LEU A 6 -29.09 9.95 5.54
C LEU A 6 -29.44 10.13 4.07
N PHE A 7 -28.54 9.78 3.15
CA PHE A 7 -28.82 9.83 1.71
C PHE A 7 -29.94 8.84 1.31
N VAL A 8 -29.90 7.60 1.80
CA VAL A 8 -30.98 6.63 1.56
C VAL A 8 -32.31 7.15 2.12
N LEU A 9 -32.31 7.75 3.32
CA LEU A 9 -33.51 8.38 3.88
C LEU A 9 -34.00 9.55 3.03
N THR A 10 -33.10 10.37 2.45
CA THR A 10 -33.51 11.42 1.51
C THR A 10 -34.14 10.85 0.25
N ILE A 11 -33.61 9.74 -0.30
CA ILE A 11 -34.20 9.06 -1.46
C ILE A 11 -35.59 8.52 -1.10
N LEU A 12 -35.72 7.79 0.00
CA LEU A 12 -37.01 7.23 0.44
C LEU A 12 -38.05 8.34 0.67
N ALA A 13 -37.66 9.45 1.30
CA ALA A 13 -38.54 10.60 1.48
C ALA A 13 -38.94 11.22 0.13
N THR A 14 -38.03 11.31 -0.85
CA THR A 14 -38.42 11.80 -2.19
C THR A 14 -39.36 10.84 -2.91
N LEU A 15 -39.16 9.53 -2.79
CA LEU A 15 -40.02 8.52 -3.41
C LEU A 15 -41.43 8.54 -2.80
N THR A 16 -41.57 8.68 -1.48
CA THR A 16 -42.90 8.79 -0.87
C THR A 16 -43.61 10.08 -1.29
N ASN A 17 -42.89 11.20 -1.37
CA ASN A 17 -43.48 12.45 -1.85
C ASN A 17 -43.95 12.35 -3.31
N ILE A 18 -43.17 11.71 -4.19
CA ILE A 18 -43.58 11.46 -5.59
C ILE A 18 -44.82 10.56 -5.62
N TRP A 19 -44.88 9.52 -4.78
CA TRP A 19 -46.03 8.62 -4.71
C TRP A 19 -47.31 9.34 -4.27
N PHE A 20 -47.20 10.29 -3.33
CA PHE A 20 -48.35 11.08 -2.86
C PHE A 20 -48.76 12.22 -3.81
N SER A 21 -47.80 12.94 -4.40
CA SER A 21 -48.10 14.13 -5.22
C SER A 21 -48.27 13.81 -6.71
N GLY A 22 -47.70 12.72 -7.20
CA GLY A 22 -47.58 12.41 -8.63
C GLY A 22 -46.63 13.35 -9.40
N VAL A 23 -45.97 14.30 -8.73
CA VAL A 23 -45.18 15.36 -9.36
C VAL A 23 -43.77 15.41 -8.77
N LEU A 24 -42.77 15.39 -9.65
CA LEU A 24 -41.37 15.62 -9.30
C LEU A 24 -41.10 17.14 -9.22
N SER A 25 -41.14 17.70 -8.02
CA SER A 25 -40.89 19.13 -7.85
C SER A 25 -39.38 19.47 -7.95
N PRO A 26 -39.01 20.68 -8.38
CA PRO A 26 -37.61 21.12 -8.40
C PRO A 26 -36.92 20.98 -7.03
N ALA A 27 -37.66 21.17 -5.94
CA ALA A 27 -37.14 20.99 -4.58
C ALA A 27 -36.71 19.55 -4.28
N MET A 28 -37.39 18.54 -4.85
CA MET A 28 -36.98 17.13 -4.70
C MET A 28 -35.67 16.85 -5.43
N VAL A 29 -35.52 17.38 -6.64
CA VAL A 29 -34.29 17.25 -7.44
C VAL A 29 -33.12 17.87 -6.68
N ILE A 30 -33.29 19.07 -6.11
CA ILE A 30 -32.25 19.74 -5.31
C ILE A 30 -31.84 18.88 -4.11
N ARG A 31 -32.80 18.26 -3.39
CA ARG A 31 -32.49 17.38 -2.25
C ARG A 31 -31.66 16.17 -2.66
N ILE A 32 -32.01 15.50 -3.76
CA ILE A 32 -31.25 14.36 -4.30
C ILE A 32 -29.85 14.81 -4.73
N CYS A 33 -29.73 15.96 -5.40
CA CYS A 33 -28.43 16.50 -5.82
C CYS A 33 -27.53 16.83 -4.62
N LEU A 34 -28.07 17.45 -3.57
CA LEU A 34 -27.31 17.77 -2.35
C LEU A 34 -26.92 16.50 -1.58
N GLY A 35 -27.83 15.55 -1.42
CA GLY A 35 -27.51 14.27 -0.77
C GLY A 35 -26.50 13.45 -1.59
N GLY A 36 -26.68 13.42 -2.91
CA GLY A 36 -25.80 12.71 -3.83
C GLY A 36 -24.40 13.32 -3.84
N SER A 37 -24.28 14.65 -3.88
CA SER A 37 -22.98 15.33 -3.83
C SER A 37 -22.23 15.03 -2.52
N MET A 38 -22.93 14.97 -1.38
CA MET A 38 -22.32 14.55 -0.12
C MET A 38 -21.76 13.13 -0.18
N VAL A 39 -22.49 12.17 -0.77
CA VAL A 39 -22.00 10.80 -0.93
C VAL A 39 -20.80 10.74 -1.88
N VAL A 40 -20.85 11.47 -3.01
CA VAL A 40 -19.74 11.57 -3.96
C VAL A 40 -18.49 12.14 -3.28
N LEU A 41 -18.62 13.19 -2.48
CA LEU A 41 -17.50 13.77 -1.72
C LEU A 41 -16.89 12.75 -0.73
N GLN A 42 -17.71 11.90 -0.10
CA GLN A 42 -17.20 10.83 0.76
C GLN A 42 -16.41 9.80 -0.04
N ILE A 43 -16.99 9.27 -1.12
CA ILE A 43 -16.33 8.29 -2.00
C ILE A 43 -15.01 8.85 -2.49
N TRP A 44 -15.03 10.09 -3.01
CA TRP A 44 -13.83 10.75 -3.49
C TRP A 44 -12.75 10.90 -2.42
N SER A 45 -13.14 11.21 -1.18
CA SER A 45 -12.19 11.27 -0.04
C SER A 45 -11.55 9.92 0.30
N PHE A 46 -12.25 8.81 0.08
CA PHE A 46 -11.72 7.45 0.26
C PHE A 46 -10.96 6.95 -0.97
N SER A 47 -11.24 7.47 -2.16
CA SER A 47 -10.50 7.14 -3.38
C SER A 47 -9.22 7.95 -3.54
N ARG A 48 -8.94 8.91 -2.64
CA ARG A 48 -7.74 9.74 -2.73
C ARG A 48 -6.50 8.86 -2.51
N PRO A 49 -5.61 8.72 -3.50
CA PRO A 49 -4.42 7.88 -3.34
C PRO A 49 -3.49 8.50 -2.30
N ILE A 50 -2.96 7.67 -1.40
CA ILE A 50 -1.88 8.05 -0.49
C ILE A 50 -0.57 7.87 -1.25
N SER A 51 -0.09 8.91 -1.92
CA SER A 51 1.16 8.86 -2.68
C SER A 51 2.34 9.57 -2.01
N ASN A 52 2.24 9.87 -0.71
CA ASN A 52 3.28 10.60 0.01
C ASN A 52 4.58 9.78 0.10
N GLU A 53 5.73 10.42 -0.04
CA GLU A 53 7.03 9.76 0.07
C GLU A 53 7.20 9.07 1.42
N THR A 54 6.75 9.71 2.51
CA THR A 54 6.76 9.13 3.86
C THR A 54 6.04 7.78 3.92
N PHE A 55 4.91 7.63 3.23
CA PHE A 55 4.18 6.36 3.18
C PHE A 55 4.97 5.27 2.47
N ARG A 56 5.59 5.61 1.34
CA ARG A 56 6.44 4.68 0.58
C ARG A 56 7.66 4.25 1.40
N THR A 57 8.36 5.21 2.02
CA THR A 57 9.51 4.93 2.87
C THR A 57 9.13 4.04 4.05
N LYS A 58 7.98 4.31 4.69
CA LYS A 58 7.48 3.50 5.80
C LYS A 58 7.18 2.07 5.37
N LEU A 59 6.49 1.87 4.24
CA LEU A 59 6.25 0.53 3.70
C LEU A 59 7.55 -0.22 3.41
N LEU A 60 8.50 0.45 2.74
CA LEU A 60 9.80 -0.16 2.42
C LEU A 60 10.58 -0.54 3.69
N LEU A 61 10.53 0.30 4.72
CA LEU A 61 11.17 0.00 6.00
C LEU A 61 10.52 -1.21 6.68
N GLU A 62 9.19 -1.30 6.70
CA GLU A 62 8.50 -2.48 7.26
C GLU A 62 8.88 -3.77 6.52
N VAL A 63 9.03 -3.72 5.18
CA VAL A 63 9.51 -4.86 4.36
C VAL A 63 10.95 -5.22 4.71
N ILE A 64 11.84 -4.23 4.85
CA ILE A 64 13.25 -4.46 5.22
C ILE A 64 13.35 -5.08 6.62
N THR A 65 12.55 -4.59 7.58
CA THR A 65 12.56 -5.07 8.96
C THR A 65 12.04 -6.49 9.07
N HIS A 66 10.95 -6.84 8.38
CA HIS A 66 10.31 -8.15 8.52
C HIS A 66 10.85 -9.21 7.55
N ARG A 67 11.56 -8.82 6.49
CA ARG A 67 12.12 -9.71 5.46
C ARG A 67 11.12 -10.78 4.99
N PRO A 68 9.99 -10.37 4.39
CA PRO A 68 8.88 -11.27 4.13
C PRO A 68 9.24 -12.35 3.10
N SER A 69 8.87 -13.60 3.36
CA SER A 69 8.83 -14.65 2.34
C SER A 69 7.62 -14.44 1.40
N ILE A 70 7.68 -14.95 0.15
CA ILE A 70 6.58 -14.80 -0.82
C ILE A 70 5.22 -15.25 -0.28
N ALA A 71 5.17 -16.44 0.32
CA ALA A 71 3.96 -17.04 0.88
C ALA A 71 3.94 -16.95 2.42
N GLY A 72 4.70 -16.01 2.97
CA GLY A 72 4.92 -15.87 4.39
C GLY A 72 3.81 -15.10 5.13
N LYS A 73 3.70 -15.34 6.44
CA LYS A 73 2.78 -14.61 7.33
C LYS A 73 3.21 -13.16 7.57
N GLU A 74 4.42 -12.80 7.16
CA GLU A 74 5.05 -11.50 7.35
C GLU A 74 4.30 -10.40 6.60
N TRP A 75 3.76 -10.68 5.41
CA TRP A 75 2.92 -9.72 4.68
C TRP A 75 1.66 -9.33 5.45
N LYS A 76 1.08 -10.26 6.22
CA LYS A 76 -0.05 -9.96 7.12
C LYS A 76 0.37 -9.01 8.23
N THR A 77 1.54 -9.21 8.83
CA THR A 77 2.10 -8.31 9.85
C THR A 77 2.41 -6.93 9.28
N ILE A 78 3.08 -6.85 8.13
CA ILE A 78 3.39 -5.59 7.43
C ILE A 78 2.09 -4.83 7.13
N THR A 79 1.09 -5.51 6.59
CA THR A 79 -0.22 -4.93 6.27
C THR A 79 -0.90 -4.36 7.51
N TYR A 80 -0.91 -5.11 8.60
CA TYR A 80 -1.45 -4.64 9.87
C TYR A 80 -0.72 -3.40 10.39
N ASN A 81 0.62 -3.42 10.39
CA ASN A 81 1.44 -2.29 10.83
C ASN A 81 1.21 -1.04 9.98
N MET A 82 1.13 -1.20 8.66
CA MET A 82 0.88 -0.11 7.72
C MET A 82 -0.52 0.49 7.91
N ASN A 83 -1.53 -0.34 8.09
CA ASN A 83 -2.89 0.13 8.37
C ASN A 83 -2.98 0.89 9.70
N GLN A 84 -2.32 0.38 10.75
CA GLN A 84 -2.24 1.06 12.05
C GLN A 84 -1.52 2.40 11.95
N TYR A 85 -0.41 2.46 11.21
CA TYR A 85 0.33 3.68 10.95
C TYR A 85 -0.55 4.72 10.25
N LEU A 86 -1.20 4.34 9.14
CA LEU A 86 -2.05 5.23 8.36
C LEU A 86 -3.23 5.79 9.17
N PHE A 87 -3.85 4.94 10.00
CA PHE A 87 -4.96 5.35 10.85
C PHE A 87 -4.52 6.29 11.97
N LYS A 88 -3.45 5.95 12.70
CA LYS A 88 -2.93 6.78 13.80
C LYS A 88 -2.36 8.11 13.32
N ALA A 89 -1.74 8.15 12.14
CA ALA A 89 -1.24 9.37 11.53
C ALA A 89 -2.35 10.25 10.91
N GLY A 90 -3.62 9.79 10.91
CA GLY A 90 -4.73 10.49 10.27
C GLY A 90 -4.63 10.54 8.74
N LEU A 91 -3.72 9.78 8.14
CA LEU A 91 -3.55 9.66 6.68
C LEU A 91 -4.69 8.84 6.06
N TRP A 92 -5.32 7.97 6.85
CA TRP A 92 -6.52 7.24 6.45
C TRP A 92 -7.57 7.23 7.57
N LYS A 93 -8.84 7.24 7.18
CA LYS A 93 -9.98 7.37 8.13
C LYS A 93 -10.28 6.10 8.93
N THR A 94 -9.73 4.96 8.53
CA THR A 94 -10.01 3.66 9.13
C THR A 94 -8.72 2.83 9.23
N PRO A 95 -8.65 1.79 10.07
CA PRO A 95 -7.51 0.88 10.12
C PRO A 95 -7.55 -0.20 9.02
N TYR A 96 -8.16 0.10 7.86
CA TYR A 96 -8.35 -0.84 6.75
C TYR A 96 -8.03 -0.17 5.41
N HIS A 97 -6.85 0.43 5.27
CA HIS A 97 -6.41 0.98 3.98
C HIS A 97 -6.12 -0.16 3.00
N PHE A 98 -5.24 -1.06 3.38
CA PHE A 98 -5.06 -2.35 2.74
C PHE A 98 -6.05 -3.34 3.36
N PHE A 99 -6.99 -3.86 2.57
CA PHE A 99 -7.99 -4.80 3.07
C PHE A 99 -7.41 -6.17 3.38
N CYS A 100 -6.34 -6.57 2.69
CA CYS A 100 -5.63 -7.82 2.90
C CYS A 100 -4.15 -7.70 2.53
N GLU A 101 -3.37 -8.69 2.93
CA GLU A 101 -1.94 -8.82 2.67
C GLU A 101 -1.60 -8.79 1.18
N HIS A 102 -2.46 -9.34 0.33
CA HIS A 102 -2.28 -9.34 -1.11
C HIS A 102 -2.28 -7.92 -1.68
N GLN A 103 -3.16 -7.03 -1.22
CA GLN A 103 -3.19 -5.64 -1.71
C GLN A 103 -1.93 -4.88 -1.31
N CYS A 104 -1.43 -5.10 -0.10
CA CYS A 104 -0.18 -4.49 0.35
C CYS A 104 1.01 -4.98 -0.47
N TYR A 105 1.05 -6.30 -0.75
CA TYR A 105 2.10 -6.91 -1.56
C TYR A 105 2.08 -6.43 -3.02
N GLU A 106 0.91 -6.36 -3.66
CA GLU A 106 0.79 -5.81 -5.03
C GLU A 106 1.28 -4.35 -5.09
N PHE A 107 0.89 -3.52 -4.12
CA PHE A 107 1.36 -2.14 -4.05
C PHE A 107 2.89 -2.07 -3.91
N PHE A 108 3.47 -2.94 -3.08
CA PHE A 108 4.93 -3.04 -2.95
C PHE A 108 5.60 -3.45 -4.26
N LYS A 109 5.05 -4.45 -4.97
CA LYS A 109 5.58 -4.87 -6.29
C LYS A 109 5.56 -3.71 -7.28
N ASP A 110 4.47 -2.95 -7.35
CA ASP A 110 4.39 -1.76 -8.20
C ASP A 110 5.39 -0.67 -7.80
N LEU A 111 5.71 -0.56 -6.49
CA LEU A 111 6.69 0.40 -5.99
C LEU A 111 8.11 0.08 -6.48
N ILE A 112 8.49 -1.21 -6.54
CA ILE A 112 9.82 -1.65 -7.01
C ILE A 112 9.88 -1.87 -8.52
N LYS A 113 8.73 -2.10 -9.19
CA LYS A 113 8.63 -2.34 -10.63
C LYS A 113 9.15 -1.15 -11.43
N GLY A 114 10.09 -1.41 -12.34
CA GLY A 114 10.66 -0.41 -13.25
C GLY A 114 11.53 0.67 -12.60
N LYS A 115 11.65 0.68 -11.26
CA LYS A 115 12.55 1.58 -10.52
C LYS A 115 13.90 0.94 -10.19
N TYR A 116 14.03 -0.34 -10.49
CA TYR A 116 15.29 -1.05 -10.55
C TYR A 116 15.87 -0.82 -11.95
N PRO A 117 16.94 -0.01 -12.12
CA PRO A 117 17.71 -0.08 -13.34
C PRO A 117 18.24 -1.50 -13.44
N ASP A 118 18.22 -2.04 -14.65
CA ASP A 118 18.94 -3.22 -15.10
C ASP A 118 20.31 -3.24 -14.41
N VAL A 119 20.39 -3.87 -13.22
CA VAL A 119 21.67 -4.23 -12.64
C VAL A 119 22.10 -5.31 -13.56
N GLN A 120 22.83 -4.90 -14.60
CA GLN A 120 23.45 -5.77 -15.55
C GLN A 120 24.38 -6.68 -14.72
N TRP A 121 23.94 -7.91 -14.47
CA TRP A 121 24.76 -8.94 -13.80
C TRP A 121 25.90 -9.43 -14.71
N ASP A 122 26.11 -8.80 -15.87
CA ASP A 122 27.31 -8.95 -16.68
C ASP A 122 28.48 -8.33 -15.91
N THR A 123 29.11 -9.14 -15.07
CA THR A 123 30.54 -9.46 -15.10
C THR A 123 30.85 -10.11 -13.76
N ALA A 124 31.26 -11.37 -13.84
CA ALA A 124 31.80 -12.18 -12.74
C ALA A 124 33.05 -11.61 -12.04
N ASN A 125 33.28 -10.28 -12.04
CA ASN A 125 34.43 -9.63 -11.42
C ASN A 125 34.13 -8.29 -10.75
N THR A 126 32.89 -7.81 -10.67
CA THR A 126 32.63 -6.58 -9.92
C THR A 126 32.28 -6.92 -8.49
N GLN A 127 33.29 -6.86 -7.62
CA GLN A 127 33.11 -6.78 -6.18
C GLN A 127 31.92 -5.86 -5.85
N PRO A 128 31.07 -6.20 -4.88
CA PRO A 128 30.01 -5.31 -4.43
C PRO A 128 30.65 -4.01 -3.93
N PHE A 129 30.66 -3.00 -4.78
CA PHE A 129 30.85 -1.61 -4.39
C PHE A 129 29.56 -1.15 -3.74
N ILE A 130 29.28 -1.62 -2.52
CA ILE A 130 29.21 -0.81 -1.31
C ILE A 130 29.49 -1.80 -0.18
N SER A 131 30.76 -1.91 0.19
CA SER A 131 31.15 -2.28 1.54
C SER A 131 30.60 -1.22 2.50
N VAL A 132 29.31 -1.29 2.87
CA VAL A 132 28.88 -0.80 4.17
C VAL A 132 29.16 -1.97 5.11
N PRO A 133 30.22 -1.87 5.93
CA PRO A 133 30.61 -2.95 6.82
C PRO A 133 29.46 -3.25 7.78
N GLU A 134 29.04 -4.51 7.81
CA GLU A 134 28.03 -5.06 8.72
C GLU A 134 28.38 -4.83 10.21
N ASN A 135 29.63 -4.43 10.50
CA ASN A 135 30.11 -4.11 11.84
C ASN A 135 30.11 -2.60 12.21
N GLN A 136 29.53 -1.70 11.40
CA GLN A 136 29.26 -0.31 11.83
C GLN A 136 27.78 0.04 11.99
N ALA A 137 26.86 -0.88 11.72
CA ALA A 137 25.43 -0.65 11.95
C ALA A 137 25.07 -0.49 13.45
N ALA A 138 25.99 -0.78 14.37
CA ALA A 138 25.76 -0.61 15.81
C ALA A 138 26.24 0.73 16.39
N THR A 139 26.98 1.59 15.66
CA THR A 139 27.50 2.83 16.27
C THR A 139 27.81 3.94 15.25
N GLN A 140 26.83 4.34 14.44
CA GLN A 140 26.80 5.71 13.95
C GLN A 140 25.50 6.37 14.38
N ASN A 141 25.61 7.06 15.51
CA ASN A 141 24.74 8.15 15.92
C ASN A 141 24.75 9.21 14.82
N SER A 142 23.87 9.08 13.84
CA SER A 142 23.46 10.22 13.05
C SER A 142 22.01 10.02 12.69
N ASP A 143 21.22 11.00 13.08
CA ASP A 143 19.83 11.29 12.77
C ASP A 143 19.60 11.44 11.24
N VAL A 144 20.26 10.62 10.43
CA VAL A 144 20.17 10.63 8.97
C VAL A 144 19.07 9.64 8.61
N GLU A 145 17.89 10.21 8.39
CA GLU A 145 16.73 9.50 7.85
C GLU A 145 17.15 8.69 6.60
N PRO A 146 16.86 7.38 6.55
CA PRO A 146 17.27 6.54 5.43
C PRO A 146 16.62 7.04 4.14
N THR A 147 17.44 7.27 3.11
CA THR A 147 16.94 7.78 1.83
C THR A 147 16.00 6.76 1.17
N VAL A 148 14.86 7.23 0.64
CA VAL A 148 13.85 6.40 -0.05
C VAL A 148 14.48 5.47 -1.09
N LYS A 149 15.49 5.96 -1.83
CA LYS A 149 16.24 5.21 -2.84
C LYS A 149 16.98 4.00 -2.26
N TRP A 150 17.64 4.17 -1.12
CA TRP A 150 18.32 3.08 -0.42
C TRP A 150 17.31 2.06 0.10
N CYS A 151 16.21 2.52 0.72
CA CYS A 151 15.14 1.63 1.18
C CYS A 151 14.54 0.83 0.02
N LEU A 152 14.36 1.46 -1.13
CA LEU A 152 13.84 0.80 -2.32
C LEU A 152 14.79 -0.28 -2.83
N PHE A 153 16.09 0.02 -2.88
CA PHE A 153 17.12 -0.94 -3.27
C PHE A 153 17.15 -2.16 -2.34
N LYS A 154 17.23 -1.94 -1.02
CA LYS A 154 17.31 -3.04 -0.04
C LYS A 154 16.03 -3.87 -0.01
N ALA A 155 14.85 -3.26 -0.13
CA ALA A 155 13.60 -3.99 -0.16
C ALA A 155 13.48 -4.85 -1.44
N ALA A 156 13.93 -4.34 -2.58
CA ALA A 156 13.96 -5.10 -3.84
C ALA A 156 14.95 -6.28 -3.77
N GLU A 157 16.13 -6.09 -3.18
CA GLU A 157 17.11 -7.15 -2.94
C GLU A 157 16.53 -8.27 -2.07
N ILE A 158 15.86 -7.92 -0.96
CA ILE A 158 15.17 -8.86 -0.08
C ILE A 158 14.10 -9.63 -0.84
N GLN A 159 13.29 -8.93 -1.65
CA GLN A 159 12.26 -9.58 -2.46
C GLN A 159 12.86 -10.55 -3.48
N ALA A 160 13.96 -10.19 -4.15
CA ALA A 160 14.65 -11.09 -5.08
C ALA A 160 15.16 -12.36 -4.39
N HIS A 161 15.70 -12.22 -3.17
CA HIS A 161 16.11 -13.35 -2.35
C HIS A 161 14.92 -14.24 -1.98
N ALA A 162 13.82 -13.66 -1.49
CA ALA A 162 12.62 -14.39 -1.12
C ALA A 162 12.00 -15.13 -2.31
N VAL A 163 12.07 -14.53 -3.52
CA VAL A 163 11.65 -15.19 -4.77
C VAL A 163 12.51 -16.40 -5.08
N ARG A 164 13.83 -16.27 -4.96
CA ARG A 164 14.77 -17.37 -5.18
C ARG A 164 14.51 -18.53 -4.21
N GLU A 165 14.42 -18.24 -2.92
CA GLU A 165 14.14 -19.26 -1.89
C GLU A 165 12.80 -19.96 -2.13
N TYR A 166 11.78 -19.20 -2.53
CA TYR A 166 10.47 -19.77 -2.86
C TYR A 166 10.57 -20.79 -4.00
N TRP A 167 11.20 -20.42 -5.13
CA TRP A 167 11.34 -21.34 -6.26
C TRP A 167 12.20 -22.56 -5.93
N GLN A 168 13.28 -22.39 -5.16
CA GLN A 168 14.11 -23.51 -4.69
C GLN A 168 13.32 -24.46 -3.78
N SER A 169 12.47 -23.93 -2.91
CA SER A 169 11.60 -24.74 -2.05
C SER A 169 10.51 -25.46 -2.82
N GLN A 170 9.97 -24.86 -3.88
CA GLN A 170 8.93 -25.48 -4.71
C GLN A 170 9.49 -26.52 -5.70
N TYR A 171 10.73 -26.35 -6.16
CA TYR A 171 11.37 -27.22 -7.16
C TYR A 171 12.82 -27.55 -6.76
N PRO A 172 13.05 -28.41 -5.76
CA PRO A 172 14.39 -28.67 -5.23
C PRO A 172 15.33 -29.34 -6.25
N ASP A 173 14.77 -30.14 -7.17
CA ASP A 173 15.56 -30.90 -8.16
C ASP A 173 15.96 -30.06 -9.38
N VAL A 174 15.34 -28.88 -9.56
CA VAL A 174 15.74 -27.94 -10.59
C VAL A 174 16.89 -27.13 -10.01
N GLY A 175 18.12 -27.41 -10.44
CA GLY A 175 19.29 -26.62 -10.09
C GLY A 175 19.14 -25.19 -10.63
N ILE A 176 18.44 -24.33 -9.90
CA ILE A 176 18.26 -22.91 -10.25
C ILE A 176 19.64 -22.26 -10.14
N PRO A 177 20.23 -21.77 -11.26
CA PRO A 177 21.52 -21.10 -11.20
C PRO A 177 21.43 -19.91 -10.24
N ALA A 178 22.49 -19.70 -9.46
CA ALA A 178 22.64 -18.45 -8.73
C ALA A 178 22.59 -17.31 -9.76
N ILE A 179 21.63 -16.41 -9.59
CA ILE A 179 21.67 -15.09 -10.24
C ILE A 179 22.73 -14.32 -9.48
#